data_AF-A0A944A8Y8-F1
#
_entry.id   AF-A0A944A8Y8-F1
#
_cell.length_a   1.000
_cell.length_b   1.000
_cell.length_c   1.000
_cell.angle_alpha   90.00
_cell.angle_beta   90.00
_cell.angle_gamma   90.00
#
_symmetry.space_group_name_H-M   'P 1'
#
loop_
_entity.id
_entity.type
_entity.pdbx_description
1 polymer ?
#
loop_
_entity_poly.entity_id
_entity_poly.type
_entity_poly.pdbx_seq_one_letter_code
_entity_poly.pdbx_strand_id
1 'polypeptide(L)'
;MIIHCSFIKPGVRFSAPVFFEDGQNMFLGENRPAKPFHISALKRWNIPFLVTEGHIIHDDYEEENDVEELEPLDDDEDIAELEEI
;
A
#
# COMPACT_ATOMS: atom_id res chain seq x y z
N MET A 1 15.26 -1.15 6.28
CA MET A 1 15.10 0.23 6.82
C MET A 1 13.71 0.41 7.43
N ILE A 2 13.62 0.96 8.64
CA ILE A 2 12.33 1.27 9.31
C ILE A 2 11.99 2.75 9.08
N ILE A 3 10.76 3.03 8.66
CA ILE A 3 10.27 4.38 8.35
C ILE A 3 9.10 4.69 9.26
N HIS A 4 9.15 5.80 9.99
CA HIS A 4 7.99 6.29 10.73
C HIS A 4 6.94 6.85 9.76
N CYS A 5 5.68 6.47 9.92
CA CYS A 5 4.59 6.79 8.98
C CYS A 5 4.41 8.29 8.73
N SER A 6 4.82 9.14 9.69
CA SER A 6 4.77 10.60 9.57
C SER A 6 5.67 11.17 8.47
N PHE A 7 6.66 10.40 7.98
CA PHE A 7 7.51 10.80 6.86
C PHE A 7 6.87 10.50 5.50
N ILE A 8 5.82 9.69 5.45
CA ILE A 8 5.09 9.38 4.22
C ILE A 8 4.22 10.58 3.84
N LYS A 9 4.52 11.16 2.67
CA LYS A 9 3.78 12.29 2.09
C LYS A 9 3.29 11.94 0.69
N PRO A 10 2.27 12.62 0.16
CA PRO A 10 1.81 12.36 -1.19
C PRO A 10 2.96 12.55 -2.19
N GLY A 11 3.15 11.59 -3.09
CA GLY A 11 4.18 11.63 -4.13
C GLY A 11 5.53 11.03 -3.76
N VAL A 12 5.78 10.63 -2.49
CA VAL A 12 7.04 9.95 -2.15
C VAL A 12 7.13 8.60 -2.87
N ARG A 13 8.32 8.26 -3.35
CA ARG A 13 8.65 6.99 -4.00
C ARG A 13 9.82 6.32 -3.29
N PHE A 14 9.88 5.00 -3.37
CA PHE A 14 10.94 4.20 -2.78
C PHE A 14 11.59 3.30 -3.84
N SER A 15 12.90 3.11 -3.73
CA SER A 15 13.70 2.26 -4.64
C SER A 15 13.50 0.76 -4.45
N ALA A 16 12.63 0.36 -3.52
CA ALA A 16 12.23 -1.02 -3.29
C ALA A 16 10.80 -0.99 -2.73
N PRO A 17 10.08 -2.13 -2.71
CA PRO A 17 8.77 -2.20 -2.13
C PRO A 17 8.77 -1.84 -0.63
N VAL A 18 7.68 -1.24 -0.18
CA VAL A 18 7.44 -0.88 1.21
C VAL A 18 6.37 -1.80 1.77
N PHE A 19 6.65 -2.40 2.92
CA PHE A 19 5.80 -3.34 3.62
C PHE A 19 5.33 -2.74 4.96
N PHE A 20 4.29 -3.34 5.52
CA PHE A 20 3.93 -3.14 6.92
C PHE A 20 4.97 -3.81 7.85
N GLU A 21 4.84 -3.59 9.16
CA GLU A 21 5.77 -4.17 10.16
C GLU A 21 5.81 -5.71 10.15
N ASP A 22 4.78 -6.36 9.59
CA ASP A 22 4.74 -7.81 9.40
C ASP A 22 5.74 -8.33 8.36
N GLY A 23 6.24 -7.46 7.47
CA GLY A 23 7.13 -7.83 6.37
C GLY A 23 6.49 -8.74 5.32
N GLN A 24 5.17 -8.97 5.40
CA GLN A 24 4.42 -9.84 4.50
C GLN A 24 3.48 -9.03 3.61
N ASN A 25 2.75 -8.09 4.21
CA ASN A 25 1.77 -7.28 3.49
C ASN A 25 2.46 -6.05 2.89
N MET A 26 2.31 -5.88 1.59
CA MET A 26 2.85 -4.74 0.88
C MET A 26 1.96 -3.52 1.07
N PHE A 27 2.56 -2.40 1.45
CA PHE A 27 1.90 -1.09 1.55
C PHE A 27 2.03 -0.29 0.26
N LEU A 28 3.22 -0.28 -0.35
CA LEU A 28 3.52 0.49 -1.57
C LEU A 28 4.53 -0.27 -2.43
N GLY A 29 4.24 -0.40 -3.72
CA GLY A 29 5.17 -1.02 -4.67
C GLY A 29 6.43 -0.19 -4.91
N GLU A 30 7.47 -0.83 -5.44
CA GLU A 30 8.69 -0.15 -5.87
C GLU A 30 8.40 0.93 -6.92
N ASN A 31 9.05 2.09 -6.80
CA ASN A 31 8.87 3.26 -7.66
C ASN A 31 7.44 3.82 -7.75
N ARG A 32 6.48 3.30 -6.98
CA ARG A 32 5.11 3.79 -6.96
C ARG A 32 5.00 5.03 -6.07
N PRO A 33 4.33 6.11 -6.52
CA PRO A 33 4.11 7.28 -5.69
C PRO A 33 3.03 7.02 -4.63
N ALA A 34 3.29 7.41 -3.39
CA ALA A 34 2.27 7.36 -2.34
C ALA A 34 1.11 8.32 -2.67
N LYS A 35 -0.06 7.77 -2.99
CA LYS A 35 -1.30 8.55 -3.20
C LYS A 35 -1.96 8.99 -1.87
N PRO A 36 -2.82 10.02 -1.85
CA PRO A 36 -3.49 10.49 -0.64
C PRO A 36 -4.28 9.43 0.13
N PHE A 37 -4.89 8.46 -0.56
CA PHE A 37 -5.66 7.39 0.10
C PHE A 37 -4.77 6.47 0.94
N HIS A 38 -3.52 6.21 0.52
CA HIS A 38 -2.58 5.41 1.29
C HIS A 38 -2.30 6.06 2.66
N ILE A 39 -2.13 7.38 2.68
CA ILE A 39 -1.88 8.14 3.91
C ILE A 39 -3.12 8.13 4.81
N SER A 40 -4.30 8.25 4.22
CA SER A 40 -5.57 8.09 4.94
C SER A 40 -5.70 6.71 5.57
N ALA A 41 -5.29 5.64 4.87
CA ALA A 41 -5.28 4.28 5.40
C ALA A 41 -4.32 4.13 6.59
N LEU A 42 -3.08 4.62 6.48
CA LEU A 42 -2.11 4.62 7.58
C LEU A 42 -2.67 5.28 8.85
N LYS A 43 -3.34 6.43 8.70
CA LYS A 43 -3.96 7.13 9.82
C LYS A 43 -5.15 6.37 10.39
N ARG A 44 -6.03 5.83 9.54
CA ARG A 44 -7.23 5.09 9.96
C ARG A 44 -6.88 3.82 10.73
N TRP A 45 -5.82 3.14 10.32
CA TRP A 45 -5.35 1.89 10.94
C TRP A 45 -4.30 2.11 12.03
N ASN A 46 -3.93 3.37 12.29
CA ASN A 46 -2.94 3.77 13.30
C ASN A 46 -1.59 3.03 13.13
N ILE A 47 -1.12 2.91 11.89
CA ILE A 47 0.14 2.23 11.56
C ILE A 47 1.31 3.17 11.91
N PRO A 48 2.20 2.80 12.84
CA PRO A 48 3.29 3.68 13.29
C PRO A 48 4.53 3.61 12.39
N PHE A 49 4.85 2.42 11.87
CA PHE A 49 6.07 2.18 11.12
C PHE A 49 5.80 1.34 9.86
N LEU A 50 6.69 1.51 8.89
CA LEU A 50 6.76 0.75 7.66
C LEU A 50 8.19 0.24 7.47
N VAL A 51 8.35 -0.83 6.69
CA VAL A 51 9.63 -1.47 6.45
C VAL A 51 9.92 -1.52 4.96
N THR A 52 11.13 -1.14 4.57
CA THR A 52 11.60 -1.30 3.19
C THR A 52 13.10 -1.56 3.18
N GLU A 53 13.61 -2.31 2.22
CA GLU A 53 15.05 -2.46 1.99
C GLU A 53 15.62 -1.35 1.09
N GLY A 54 14.76 -0.50 0.54
CA GLY A 54 15.13 0.59 -0.35
C GLY A 54 15.41 1.92 0.37
N HIS A 55 15.55 2.97 -0.42
CA HIS A 55 15.65 4.36 0.04
C HIS A 55 14.63 5.24 -0.69
N ILE A 56 14.38 6.43 -0.15
CA ILE A 56 13.47 7.39 -0.77
C ILE A 56 14.13 7.94 -2.04
N ILE A 57 13.39 7.94 -3.15
CA ILE A 57 13.82 8.55 -4.40
C ILE A 57 13.36 10.01 -4.38
N HIS A 58 14.31 10.92 -4.55
CA HIS A 58 14.06 12.35 -4.73
C HIS A 58 14.19 12.64 -6.23
N ASP A 59 13.12 12.40 -6.98
CA ASP A 59 13.04 12.84 -8.37
C ASP A 59 11.94 13.87 -8.50
N ASP A 60 12.26 14.96 -9.19
CA ASP A 60 11.36 16.09 -9.45
C ASP A 60 10.25 15.65 -10.42
N TYR A 61 9.20 15.03 -9.87
CA TYR A 61 7.84 14.84 -10.41
C TYR A 61 7.69 14.73 -11.94
N GLU A 62 7.55 13.49 -12.44
CA GLU A 62 6.59 13.20 -13.53
C GLU A 62 5.55 12.18 -13.02
N GLU A 63 4.28 12.61 -12.96
CA GLU A 63 3.13 11.76 -12.68
C GLU A 63 2.95 10.76 -13.83
N GLU A 64 3.62 9.61 -13.75
CA GLU A 64 3.23 8.46 -14.55
C GLU A 64 1.84 8.01 -14.07
N ASN A 65 0.85 8.10 -14.97
CA ASN A 65 -0.52 7.62 -14.77
C ASN A 65 -0.49 6.09 -14.69
N ASP A 66 -0.15 5.61 -13.51
CA ASP A 66 -0.03 4.19 -13.24
C ASP A 66 -1.44 3.64 -12.95
N VAL A 67 -2.04 3.07 -13.99
CA VAL A 67 -3.33 2.38 -13.94
C VAL A 67 -3.12 1.12 -13.13
N GLU A 68 -3.47 1.20 -11.85
CA GLU A 68 -3.42 0.12 -10.89
C GLU A 68 -4.43 -0.94 -11.35
N GLU A 69 -3.94 -2.06 -11.89
CA GLU A 69 -4.75 -3.20 -12.31
C GLU A 69 -5.40 -3.79 -11.05
N LEU A 70 -6.66 -3.42 -10.80
CA LEU A 70 -7.46 -3.96 -9.71
C LEU A 70 -7.71 -5.43 -10.03
N GLU A 71 -7.15 -6.34 -9.23
CA GLU A 71 -7.53 -7.75 -9.31
C GLU A 71 -9.06 -7.86 -9.07
N PRO A 72 -9.79 -8.58 -9.93
CA PRO A 72 -11.21 -8.83 -9.70
C PRO A 72 -11.36 -9.63 -8.41
N LEU A 73 -12.30 -9.21 -7.56
CA LEU A 73 -12.75 -10.02 -6.43
C LEU A 73 -13.50 -11.22 -7.02
N ASP A 74 -12.97 -12.43 -6.82
CA ASP A 74 -13.69 -13.68 -7.13
C ASP A 74 -14.85 -13.82 -6.12
N ASP A 75 -16.03 -13.30 -6.48
CA ASP A 75 -17.28 -13.36 -5.70
C ASP A 75 -17.97 -14.74 -5.77
N ASP A 76 -17.22 -15.85 -5.61
CA ASP A 76 -17.77 -17.21 -5.80
C ASP A 76 -17.35 -18.23 -4.70
N GLU A 77 -17.41 -17.86 -3.41
CA GLU A 77 -17.41 -18.85 -2.31
C GLU A 77 -18.62 -18.68 -1.37
N ASP A 78 -19.59 -19.60 -1.54
CA ASP A 78 -20.46 -20.20 -0.53
C ASP A 78 -21.55 -19.34 0.18
N ILE A 79 -22.63 -19.00 -0.54
CA ILE A 79 -23.93 -18.62 0.07
C ILE A 79 -25.06 -19.59 -0.33
N ALA A 80 -24.79 -20.90 -0.31
CA ALA A 80 -25.80 -21.91 -0.69
C ALA A 80 -25.85 -23.12 0.25
N GLU A 81 -25.99 -22.92 1.56
CA GLU A 81 -26.48 -24.00 2.44
C GLU A 81 -27.03 -23.47 3.79
N LEU A 82 -28.13 -22.71 3.76
CA LEU A 82 -28.93 -22.41 4.97
C LEU A 82 -30.44 -22.43 4.69
N GLU A 83 -30.95 -23.54 4.15
CA GLU A 83 -32.37 -23.90 4.27
C GLU A 83 -32.51 -25.32 4.83
N GLU A 84 -32.38 -25.43 6.15
CA GLU A 84 -33.07 -26.47 6.92
C GLU A 84 -34.10 -25.77 7.81
N ILE A 85 -35.39 -25.86 7.46
CA ILE A 85 -36.58 -25.90 8.35
C ILE A 85 -37.80 -26.30 7.51
#